data_AF-A0A7C5DQA3-F1
#
_entry.id   AF-A0A7C5DQA3-F1
#
_cell.length_a   1.000
_cell.length_b   1.000
_cell.length_c   1.000
_cell.angle_alpha   90.00
_cell.angle_beta   90.00
_cell.angle_gamma   90.00
#
_symmetry.space_group_name_H-M   'P 1'
#
loop_
_entity.id
_entity.type
_entity.pdbx_description
1 polymer ?
#
loop_
_entity_poly.entity_id
_entity_poly.type
_entity_poly.pdbx_seq_one_letter_code
_entity_poly.pdbx_strand_id
1 'polypeptide(L)'
;MARLTLLPRWALAMGVAGLLLITGLAVWLIAARSGGQELAEFEERSLAYARAFADAAAAWIAAGNQEMLAAAANFMLLGSALFVQVSRDGELLADERLPGVSPPELPSGTDQETARLLDLPSGDKYLDIVLPLPLEEGPRGLVHLGLDASWLGAAVRGRILLAVGVGVGIDLLILVALLLVLRRLRPAKAGEGTQPSVELGGLRIYDDGKLVTLFGEPVRLSPKQFTLLRLLASSPGKVFSDREILREVWPDSRYANSKDVKQYVYLVRQRLGKVRPGAEGMIVTVPGFGYKLIPPDEAGLTEC
;
A
#
# COMPACT_ATOMS: atom_id res chain seq x y z
N MET A 1 12.40 -24.30 -27.60
CA MET A 1 10.93 -24.17 -27.42
C MET A 1 10.62 -24.18 -25.94
N ALA A 2 10.50 -23.01 -25.30
CA ALA A 2 10.08 -22.91 -23.91
C ALA A 2 8.62 -22.42 -23.89
N ARG A 3 7.69 -23.32 -23.55
CA ARG A 3 6.29 -22.96 -23.31
C ARG A 3 6.25 -22.15 -22.00
N LEU A 4 6.14 -20.82 -22.09
CA LEU A 4 5.69 -20.02 -20.95
C LEU A 4 4.24 -20.41 -20.68
N THR A 5 4.03 -21.22 -19.65
CA THR A 5 2.73 -21.53 -19.09
C THR A 5 2.10 -20.23 -18.58
N LEU A 6 1.02 -19.80 -19.25
CA LEU A 6 0.14 -18.74 -18.77
C LEU A 6 -0.34 -19.14 -17.37
N LEU A 7 0.15 -18.47 -16.33
CA LEU A 7 -0.30 -18.72 -14.97
C LEU A 7 -1.82 -18.56 -14.90
N PRO A 8 -2.55 -19.51 -14.29
CA PRO A 8 -3.99 -19.41 -14.16
C PRO A 8 -4.39 -18.14 -13.41
N ARG A 9 -5.50 -17.50 -13.81
CA ARG A 9 -6.00 -16.27 -13.17
C ARG A 9 -6.28 -16.45 -11.67
N TRP A 10 -6.56 -17.68 -11.22
CA TRP A 10 -6.72 -18.02 -9.80
C TRP A 10 -5.40 -18.02 -9.03
N ALA A 11 -4.27 -18.33 -9.67
CA ALA A 11 -2.94 -18.28 -9.03
C ALA A 11 -2.49 -16.84 -8.75
N LEU A 12 -2.83 -15.91 -9.65
CA LEU A 12 -2.62 -14.46 -9.43
C LEU A 12 -3.51 -13.92 -8.31
N ALA A 13 -4.79 -14.31 -8.27
CA ALA A 13 -5.70 -13.91 -7.21
C ALA A 13 -5.28 -14.45 -5.84
N MET A 14 -4.83 -15.70 -5.77
CA MET A 14 -4.28 -16.30 -4.55
C MET A 14 -2.97 -15.64 -4.10
N GLY A 15 -2.10 -15.25 -5.04
CA GLY A 15 -0.85 -14.54 -4.72
C GLY A 15 -1.10 -13.18 -4.09
N VAL A 16 -2.09 -12.44 -4.59
CA VAL A 16 -2.51 -11.15 -4.01
C VAL A 16 -3.14 -11.38 -2.63
N ALA A 17 -4.09 -12.32 -2.51
CA ALA A 17 -4.73 -12.61 -1.24
C ALA A 17 -3.74 -13.07 -0.15
N GLY A 18 -2.75 -13.88 -0.52
CA GLY A 18 -1.68 -14.31 0.39
C GLY A 18 -0.80 -13.14 0.84
N LEU A 19 -0.48 -12.21 -0.05
CA LEU A 19 0.32 -11.03 0.28
C LEU A 19 -0.43 -10.08 1.23
N LEU A 20 -1.74 -9.87 1.01
CA LEU A 20 -2.62 -9.08 1.88
C LEU A 20 -2.74 -9.67 3.30
N LEU A 21 -2.80 -10.99 3.40
CA LEU A 21 -2.84 -11.69 4.70
C LEU A 21 -1.51 -11.56 5.44
N ILE A 22 -0.38 -11.60 4.73
CA ILE A 22 0.95 -11.45 5.33
C ILE A 22 1.17 -10.02 5.83
N THR A 23 0.76 -9.00 5.07
CA THR A 23 0.84 -7.59 5.51
C THR A 23 -0.08 -7.32 6.69
N GLY A 24 -1.32 -7.81 6.67
CA GLY A 24 -2.24 -7.72 7.80
C GLY A 24 -1.72 -8.41 9.07
N LEU A 25 -1.14 -9.61 8.92
CA LEU A 25 -0.56 -10.35 10.04
C LEU A 25 0.71 -9.67 10.60
N ALA A 26 1.55 -9.11 9.74
CA ALA A 26 2.75 -8.38 10.15
C ALA A 26 2.40 -7.08 10.88
N VAL A 27 1.41 -6.33 10.38
CA VAL A 27 0.87 -5.14 11.05
C VAL A 27 0.29 -5.50 12.42
N TRP A 28 -0.47 -6.58 12.51
CA TRP A 28 -1.03 -7.06 13.77
C TRP A 28 0.06 -7.49 14.76
N LEU A 29 1.09 -8.23 14.32
CA LEU A 29 2.23 -8.63 15.15
C LEU A 29 3.04 -7.44 15.68
N ILE A 30 3.28 -6.43 14.84
CA ILE A 30 4.00 -5.21 15.24
C ILE A 30 3.16 -4.38 16.23
N ALA A 31 1.85 -4.25 16.01
CA ALA A 31 0.94 -3.60 16.94
C ALA A 31 0.86 -4.34 18.28
N ALA A 32 0.74 -5.67 18.25
CA ALA A 32 0.66 -6.49 19.46
C ALA A 32 1.97 -6.44 20.27
N ARG A 33 3.13 -6.43 19.60
CA ARG A 33 4.43 -6.36 20.26
C ARG A 33 4.74 -4.98 20.84
N SER A 34 4.34 -3.90 20.15
CA SER A 34 4.56 -2.53 20.63
C SER A 34 3.75 -2.21 21.88
N GLY A 35 2.50 -2.66 21.99
CA GLY A 35 1.68 -2.42 23.19
C GLY A 35 2.29 -2.99 24.49
N GLY A 36 2.98 -4.13 24.42
CA GLY A 36 3.68 -4.72 25.57
C GLY A 36 4.97 -3.99 25.96
N GLN A 37 5.74 -3.49 24.98
CA GLN A 37 6.96 -2.71 25.26
C GLN A 37 6.64 -1.33 25.84
N GLU A 38 5.62 -0.65 25.31
CA GLU A 38 5.22 0.68 25.80
C GLU A 38 4.73 0.64 27.25
N LEU A 39 4.01 -0.42 27.64
CA LEU A 39 3.58 -0.62 29.02
C LEU A 39 4.79 -0.82 29.95
N ALA A 40 5.77 -1.64 29.55
CA ALA A 40 6.97 -1.89 30.34
C ALA A 40 7.84 -0.63 30.50
N GLU A 41 8.04 0.13 29.41
CA GLU A 41 8.77 1.41 29.46
C GLU A 41 8.06 2.45 30.34
N PHE A 42 6.73 2.48 30.29
CA PHE A 42 5.94 3.36 31.16
C PHE A 42 6.05 2.96 32.63
N GLU A 43 5.92 1.67 32.94
CA GLU A 43 6.07 1.15 34.30
C GLU A 43 7.45 1.50 34.88
N GLU A 44 8.52 1.28 34.10
CA GLU A 44 9.90 1.59 34.51
C GLU A 44 10.09 3.09 34.78
N ARG A 45 9.63 3.97 33.88
CA ARG A 45 9.74 5.43 34.05
C ARG A 45 8.90 5.94 35.22
N SER A 46 7.71 5.37 35.40
CA SER A 46 6.80 5.71 36.48
C SER A 46 7.35 5.30 37.84
N LEU A 47 7.95 4.10 37.92
CA LEU A 47 8.67 3.63 39.10
C LEU A 47 9.86 4.53 39.43
N ALA A 48 10.64 4.96 38.44
CA ALA A 48 11.76 5.88 38.67
C ALA A 48 11.29 7.24 39.22
N TYR A 49 10.18 7.77 38.69
CA TYR A 49 9.56 9.00 39.21
C TYR A 49 9.05 8.84 40.64
N ALA A 50 8.37 7.72 40.92
CA ALA A 50 7.83 7.40 42.23
C ALA A 50 8.93 7.20 43.28
N ARG A 51 10.05 6.55 42.93
CA ARG A 51 11.24 6.43 43.79
C ARG A 51 11.87 7.78 44.10
N ALA A 52 12.05 8.64 43.10
CA ALA A 52 12.60 9.98 43.32
C ALA A 52 11.74 10.82 44.28
N PHE A 53 10.41 10.66 44.22
CA PHE A 53 9.52 11.27 45.19
C PHE A 53 9.61 10.62 46.57
N ALA A 54 9.71 9.30 46.68
CA ALA A 54 9.89 8.61 47.95
C ALA A 54 11.19 9.06 48.66
N ASP A 55 12.29 9.23 47.92
CA ASP A 55 13.55 9.77 48.44
C ASP A 55 13.38 11.20 48.98
N ALA A 56 12.70 12.06 48.21
CA ALA A 56 12.44 13.45 48.63
C ALA A 56 11.49 13.51 49.84
N ALA A 57 10.45 12.66 49.85
CA ALA A 57 9.50 12.53 50.93
C ALA A 57 10.19 12.09 52.23
N ALA A 58 11.09 11.10 52.17
CA ALA A 58 11.89 10.68 53.31
C ALA A 58 12.71 11.85 53.90
N ALA A 59 13.33 12.66 53.04
CA ALA A 59 14.09 13.84 53.48
C ALA A 59 13.20 14.90 54.16
N TRP A 60 11.99 15.18 53.62
CA TRP A 60 11.07 16.14 54.24
C TRP A 60 10.48 15.63 55.55
N ILE A 61 10.17 14.33 55.65
CA ILE A 61 9.70 13.70 56.88
C ILE A 61 10.79 13.79 57.96
N ALA A 62 12.05 13.50 57.61
CA ALA A 62 13.18 13.64 58.53
C ALA A 62 13.40 15.09 58.99
N ALA A 63 13.14 16.06 58.12
CA ALA A 63 13.20 17.49 58.44
C ALA A 63 11.95 18.03 59.18
N GLY A 64 10.92 17.19 59.40
CA GLY A 64 9.65 17.61 59.99
C GLY A 64 8.81 18.56 59.14
N ASN A 65 9.08 18.66 57.83
CA ASN A 65 8.44 19.61 56.93
C ASN A 65 7.24 18.97 56.20
N GLN A 66 6.12 18.83 56.93
CA GLN A 66 4.89 18.25 56.38
C GLN A 66 4.22 19.15 55.33
N GLU A 67 4.36 20.47 55.44
CA GLU A 67 3.81 21.41 54.45
C GLU A 67 4.42 21.20 53.06
N MET A 68 5.74 21.01 52.98
CA MET A 68 6.43 20.74 51.72
C MET A 68 6.03 19.37 51.14
N LEU A 69 5.85 18.36 52.00
CA LEU A 69 5.39 17.03 51.59
C LEU A 69 4.00 17.10 50.95
N ALA A 70 3.04 17.76 51.61
CA ALA A 70 1.69 17.95 51.10
C ALA A 70 1.67 18.79 49.81
N ALA A 71 2.44 19.88 49.76
CA ALA A 71 2.55 20.71 48.56
C ALA A 71 3.13 19.93 47.36
N ALA A 72 4.15 19.10 47.58
CA ALA A 72 4.73 18.26 46.55
C ALA A 72 3.76 17.16 46.09
N ALA A 73 3.03 16.53 47.01
CA ALA A 73 2.00 15.55 46.72
C ALA A 73 0.86 16.17 45.87
N ASN A 74 0.38 17.35 46.24
CA ASN A 74 -0.63 18.09 45.47
C ASN A 74 -0.10 18.53 44.08
N PHE A 75 1.18 18.88 43.98
CA PHE A 75 1.81 19.18 42.68
C PHE A 75 1.82 17.97 41.74
N MET A 76 1.96 16.75 42.26
CA MET A 76 1.84 15.54 41.43
C MET A 76 0.44 15.38 40.84
N LEU A 77 -0.61 15.79 41.56
CA LEU A 77 -1.99 15.75 41.06
C LEU A 77 -2.25 16.70 39.89
N LEU A 78 -1.53 17.83 39.85
CA LEU A 78 -1.57 18.75 38.70
C LEU A 78 -0.95 18.13 37.44
N GLY A 79 -0.09 17.12 37.62
CA GLY A 79 0.52 16.35 36.54
C GLY A 79 -0.34 15.14 36.16
N SER A 80 0.22 13.95 36.37
CA SER A 80 -0.40 12.67 35.98
C SER A 80 -0.83 11.83 37.17
N ALA A 81 -0.66 12.29 38.41
CA ALA A 81 -1.09 11.53 39.57
C ALA A 81 -2.60 11.72 39.81
N LEU A 82 -3.28 10.63 40.08
CA LEU A 82 -4.68 10.59 40.47
C LEU A 82 -4.82 10.69 41.99
N PHE A 83 -3.88 10.11 42.71
CA PHE A 83 -3.74 10.20 44.16
C PHE A 83 -2.29 9.98 44.59
N VAL A 84 -1.95 10.56 45.73
CA VAL A 84 -0.67 10.44 46.42
C VAL A 84 -0.95 10.31 47.91
N GLN A 85 -0.57 9.18 48.48
CA GLN A 85 -0.68 8.92 49.91
C GLN A 85 0.69 8.60 50.47
N VAL A 86 1.03 9.22 51.59
CA VAL A 86 2.28 8.98 52.31
C VAL A 86 1.92 8.60 53.72
N SER A 87 2.32 7.41 54.15
CA SER A 87 2.06 6.92 55.50
C SER A 87 3.35 6.60 56.24
N ARG A 88 3.30 6.72 57.56
CA ARG A 88 4.32 6.25 58.49
C ARG A 88 3.61 5.59 59.65
N ASP A 89 3.92 4.33 59.92
CA ASP A 89 3.29 3.54 61.00
C ASP A 89 1.77 3.41 60.94
N GLY A 90 1.22 3.49 59.73
CA GLY A 90 -0.22 3.50 59.53
C GLY A 90 -0.88 4.85 59.78
N GLU A 91 -0.15 5.88 60.20
CA GLU A 91 -0.61 7.27 60.19
C GLU A 91 -0.37 7.89 58.81
N LEU A 92 -1.41 8.48 58.23
CA LEU A 92 -1.30 9.19 56.95
C LEU A 92 -0.72 10.59 57.20
N LEU A 93 0.48 10.82 56.66
CA LEU A 93 1.16 12.12 56.69
C LEU A 93 0.73 13.03 55.54
N ALA A 94 0.31 12.44 54.41
CA ALA A 94 -0.30 13.13 53.28
C ALA A 94 -1.33 12.21 52.61
N ASP A 95 -2.48 12.76 52.21
CA ASP A 95 -3.55 12.07 51.47
C ASP A 95 -4.15 13.04 50.45
N GLU A 96 -3.46 13.20 49.33
CA GLU A 96 -3.85 14.08 48.24
C GLU A 96 -4.47 13.25 47.12
N ARG A 97 -5.67 13.62 46.65
CA ARG A 97 -6.36 12.87 45.58
C ARG A 97 -7.28 13.74 44.75
N LEU A 98 -7.45 13.36 43.49
CA LEU A 98 -8.43 13.98 42.62
C LEU A 98 -9.86 13.67 43.09
N PRO A 99 -10.82 14.60 42.89
CA PRO A 99 -12.22 14.38 43.24
C PRO A 99 -12.80 13.14 42.53
N GLY A 100 -13.44 12.26 43.29
CA GLY A 100 -14.07 11.05 42.76
C GLY A 100 -13.13 9.85 42.56
N VAL A 101 -11.83 10.00 42.86
CA VAL A 101 -10.88 8.90 42.88
C VAL A 101 -10.81 8.32 44.29
N SER A 102 -11.05 7.03 44.42
CA SER A 102 -10.92 6.31 45.68
C SER A 102 -9.76 5.31 45.57
N PRO A 103 -8.61 5.59 46.22
CA PRO A 103 -7.47 4.68 46.16
C PRO A 103 -7.76 3.36 46.89
N PRO A 104 -7.08 2.26 46.51
CA PRO A 104 -7.08 1.02 47.26
C PRO A 104 -6.58 1.21 48.70
N GLU A 105 -6.98 0.32 49.62
CA GLU A 105 -6.45 0.33 50.98
C GLU A 105 -4.93 0.10 50.97
N LEU A 106 -4.18 0.94 51.69
CA LEU A 106 -2.73 0.76 51.80
C LEU A 106 -2.40 -0.59 52.45
N PRO A 107 -1.51 -1.39 51.86
CA PRO A 107 -1.08 -2.62 52.48
C PRO A 107 -0.30 -2.31 53.76
N SER A 108 -0.61 -3.03 54.84
CA SER A 108 0.08 -2.87 56.12
C SER A 108 1.48 -3.49 56.05
N GLY A 109 2.53 -2.67 56.01
CA GLY A 109 3.91 -3.11 56.25
C GLY A 109 4.58 -3.92 55.13
N THR A 110 4.46 -3.49 53.87
CA THR A 110 5.16 -4.11 52.74
C THR A 110 6.57 -3.53 52.56
N ASP A 111 7.59 -4.40 52.55
CA ASP A 111 9.01 -4.02 52.29
C ASP A 111 9.37 -4.09 50.80
N GLN A 112 8.43 -4.49 49.95
CA GLN A 112 8.62 -4.66 48.51
C GLN A 112 7.96 -3.52 47.74
N GLU A 113 8.67 -3.03 46.74
CA GLU A 113 8.09 -2.18 45.71
C GLU A 113 7.08 -2.98 44.88
N THR A 114 5.88 -2.44 44.70
CA THR A 114 4.86 -3.06 43.84
C THR A 114 4.31 -2.02 42.87
N ALA A 115 4.23 -2.41 41.60
CA ALA A 115 3.55 -1.65 40.55
C ALA A 115 2.53 -2.58 39.88
N ARG A 116 1.27 -2.14 39.81
CA ARG A 116 0.17 -2.94 39.24
C ARG A 116 -0.74 -2.05 38.42
N LEU A 117 -1.13 -2.53 37.25
CA LEU A 117 -2.10 -1.83 36.43
C LEU A 117 -3.52 -2.18 36.90
N LEU A 118 -4.28 -1.18 37.33
CA LEU A 118 -5.66 -1.32 37.81
C LEU A 118 -6.63 -0.52 36.94
N ASP A 119 -7.91 -0.86 37.02
CA ASP A 119 -8.99 -0.19 36.29
C ASP A 119 -9.70 0.81 37.21
N LEU A 120 -9.90 2.04 36.73
CA LEU A 120 -10.77 3.04 37.36
C LEU A 120 -12.25 2.68 37.14
N PRO A 121 -13.16 3.18 37.99
CA PRO A 121 -14.61 3.04 37.76
C PRO A 121 -15.09 3.61 36.41
N SER A 122 -14.35 4.56 35.82
CA SER A 122 -14.61 5.09 34.47
C SER A 122 -14.29 4.11 33.34
N GLY A 123 -13.53 3.04 33.62
CA GLY A 123 -12.99 2.10 32.63
C GLY A 123 -11.60 2.47 32.11
N ASP A 124 -11.03 3.60 32.54
CA ASP A 124 -9.64 3.96 32.24
C ASP A 124 -8.67 3.18 33.12
N LYS A 125 -7.43 3.01 32.65
CA LYS A 125 -6.40 2.31 33.43
C LYS A 125 -5.51 3.31 34.15
N TYR A 126 -5.02 2.90 35.31
CA TYR A 126 -3.99 3.63 36.04
C TYR A 126 -2.97 2.66 36.62
N LEU A 127 -1.76 3.16 36.84
CA LEU A 127 -0.68 2.40 37.46
C LEU A 127 -0.67 2.69 38.96
N ASP A 128 -0.95 1.65 39.74
CA ASP A 128 -0.95 1.62 41.19
C ASP A 128 0.45 1.26 41.67
N ILE A 129 1.12 2.18 42.37
CA ILE A 129 2.51 2.04 42.80
C ILE A 129 2.56 2.18 44.33
N VAL A 130 3.09 1.16 45.01
CA VAL A 130 3.39 1.20 46.44
C VAL A 130 4.88 0.98 46.65
N LEU A 131 5.53 1.92 47.33
CA LEU A 131 6.97 1.94 47.58
C LEU A 131 7.26 2.14 49.08
N PRO A 132 8.24 1.42 49.67
CA PRO A 132 8.72 1.73 51.00
C PRO A 132 9.54 3.03 51.01
N LEU A 133 9.40 3.81 52.08
CA LEU A 133 10.23 5.01 52.31
C LEU A 133 11.62 4.59 52.81
N PRO A 134 12.71 5.11 52.21
CA PRO A 134 14.09 4.79 52.62
C PRO A 134 14.50 5.59 53.87
N LEU A 135 13.91 5.27 55.02
CA LEU A 135 14.23 5.90 56.31
C LEU A 135 15.36 5.12 57.00
N GLU A 136 16.43 5.82 57.43
CA GLU A 136 17.61 5.19 58.06
C GLU A 136 17.33 4.67 59.49
N GLU A 137 16.46 5.34 60.25
CA GLU A 137 16.05 4.91 61.59
C GLU A 137 14.56 5.11 61.83
N GLY A 138 13.96 4.12 62.46
CA GLY A 138 12.58 4.19 62.92
C GLY A 138 11.58 3.47 62.01
N PRO A 139 10.30 3.80 62.16
CA PRO A 139 9.24 2.86 61.87
C PRO A 139 8.71 3.03 60.43
N ARG A 140 8.14 1.96 59.85
CA ARG A 140 8.05 1.74 58.40
C ARG A 140 7.11 2.75 57.73
N GLY A 141 7.65 3.47 56.74
CA GLY A 141 6.88 4.40 55.91
C GLY A 141 6.60 3.85 54.52
N LEU A 142 5.47 4.23 53.93
CA LEU A 142 5.06 3.85 52.58
C LEU A 142 4.63 5.08 51.78
N VAL A 143 4.91 5.06 50.48
CA VAL A 143 4.34 5.95 49.49
C VAL A 143 3.43 5.14 48.59
N HIS A 144 2.21 5.60 48.39
CA HIS A 144 1.20 4.98 47.54
C HIS A 144 0.73 6.01 46.50
N LEU A 145 0.93 5.70 45.23
CA LEU A 145 0.74 6.62 44.11
C LEU A 145 -0.11 5.93 43.04
N GLY A 146 -1.15 6.61 42.57
CA GLY A 146 -1.89 6.21 41.38
C GLY A 146 -1.54 7.14 40.22
N LEU A 147 -0.98 6.63 39.13
CA LEU A 147 -0.63 7.42 37.95
C LEU A 147 -1.56 7.10 36.78
N ASP A 148 -2.13 8.12 36.14
CA ASP A 148 -3.02 7.94 34.99
C ASP A 148 -2.29 7.25 33.83
N ALA A 149 -2.90 6.17 33.34
CA ALA A 149 -2.41 5.38 32.22
C ALA A 149 -3.40 5.41 31.03
N SER A 150 -4.43 6.26 31.08
CA SER A 150 -5.42 6.43 30.01
C SER A 150 -4.76 6.75 28.65
N TRP A 151 -3.66 7.49 28.67
CA TRP A 151 -2.89 7.87 27.50
C TRP A 151 -2.23 6.67 26.77
N LEU A 152 -1.89 5.58 27.47
CA LEU A 152 -1.36 4.36 26.84
C LEU A 152 -2.37 3.78 25.84
N GLY A 153 -3.66 3.83 26.17
CA GLY A 153 -4.72 3.38 25.29
C GLY A 153 -4.85 4.24 24.03
N ALA A 154 -4.58 5.54 24.12
CA ALA A 154 -4.60 6.46 22.99
C ALA A 154 -3.38 6.30 22.08
N ALA A 155 -2.19 6.13 22.67
CA ALA A 155 -0.93 5.92 21.94
C ALA A 155 -0.98 4.62 21.09
N VAL A 156 -1.44 3.52 21.70
CA VAL A 156 -1.60 2.23 21.02
C VAL A 156 -2.64 2.33 19.89
N ARG A 157 -3.79 2.97 20.13
CA ARG A 157 -4.82 3.18 19.09
C ARG A 157 -4.30 4.01 17.91
N GLY A 158 -3.55 5.08 18.16
CA GLY A 158 -2.97 5.92 17.10
C GLY A 158 -2.01 5.15 16.20
N ARG A 159 -1.15 4.30 16.77
CA ARG A 159 -0.20 3.50 16.00
C ARG A 159 -0.86 2.36 15.23
N ILE A 160 -1.89 1.73 15.80
CA ILE A 160 -2.72 0.75 15.08
C ILE A 160 -3.38 1.39 13.86
N LEU A 161 -3.96 2.58 14.01
CA LEU A 161 -4.56 3.32 12.90
C LEU A 161 -3.54 3.67 11.81
N LEU A 162 -2.33 4.09 12.18
CA LEU A 162 -1.23 4.32 11.23
C LEU A 162 -0.82 3.05 10.50
N ALA A 163 -0.65 1.94 11.22
CA ALA A 163 -0.23 0.67 10.62
C ALA A 163 -1.31 0.08 9.68
N VAL A 164 -2.59 0.19 10.04
CA VAL A 164 -3.73 -0.14 9.18
C VAL A 164 -3.73 0.77 7.94
N GLY A 165 -3.52 2.07 8.11
CA GLY A 165 -3.44 3.03 7.00
C GLY A 165 -2.32 2.71 6.01
N VAL A 166 -1.12 2.38 6.51
CA VAL A 166 0.02 1.96 5.67
C VAL A 166 -0.28 0.65 4.95
N GLY A 167 -0.88 -0.33 5.63
CA GLY A 167 -1.29 -1.59 5.02
C GLY A 167 -2.25 -1.39 3.85
N VAL A 168 -3.36 -0.69 4.07
CA VAL A 168 -4.35 -0.37 3.04
C VAL A 168 -3.73 0.41 1.87
N GLY A 169 -2.80 1.32 2.16
CA GLY A 169 -2.08 2.09 1.14
C GLY A 169 -1.23 1.21 0.21
N ILE A 170 -0.47 0.27 0.77
CA ILE A 170 0.35 -0.69 0.01
C ILE A 170 -0.56 -1.57 -0.85
N ASP A 171 -1.66 -2.05 -0.29
CA ASP A 171 -2.61 -2.93 -0.97
C ASP A 171 -3.27 -2.26 -2.18
N LEU A 172 -3.67 -1.00 -2.03
CA LEU A 172 -4.19 -0.18 -3.13
C LEU A 172 -3.15 0.03 -4.24
N LEU A 173 -1.88 0.30 -3.89
CA LEU A 173 -0.81 0.44 -4.86
C LEU A 173 -0.58 -0.85 -5.66
N ILE A 174 -0.59 -2.00 -4.98
CA ILE A 174 -0.44 -3.31 -5.61
C ILE A 174 -1.63 -3.59 -6.55
N LEU A 175 -2.86 -3.30 -6.10
CA LEU A 175 -4.06 -3.46 -6.92
C LEU A 175 -3.99 -2.61 -8.20
N VAL A 176 -3.59 -1.35 -8.08
CA VAL A 176 -3.41 -0.45 -9.23
C VAL A 176 -2.33 -0.96 -10.17
N ALA A 177 -1.18 -1.38 -9.64
CA ALA A 177 -0.10 -1.95 -10.43
C ALA A 177 -0.56 -3.21 -11.18
N LEU A 178 -1.31 -4.09 -10.52
CA LEU A 178 -1.88 -5.29 -11.12
C LEU A 178 -2.88 -4.94 -12.23
N LEU A 179 -3.77 -3.98 -12.02
CA LEU A 179 -4.72 -3.52 -13.04
C LEU A 179 -4.01 -2.95 -14.27
N LEU A 180 -2.94 -2.20 -14.08
CA LEU A 180 -2.12 -1.67 -15.18
C LEU A 180 -1.43 -2.79 -15.97
N VAL A 181 -0.89 -3.81 -15.29
CA VAL A 181 -0.30 -4.99 -15.93
C VAL A 181 -1.37 -5.78 -16.70
N LEU A 182 -2.52 -6.05 -16.11
CA LEU A 182 -3.62 -6.76 -16.77
C LEU A 182 -4.17 -5.99 -17.99
N ARG A 183 -4.20 -4.65 -17.94
CA ARG A 183 -4.53 -3.81 -19.11
C ARG A 183 -3.52 -3.97 -20.25
N ARG A 184 -2.21 -4.08 -19.95
CA ARG A 184 -1.17 -4.33 -20.95
C ARG A 184 -1.22 -5.75 -21.51
N LEU A 185 -1.64 -6.72 -20.70
CA LEU A 185 -1.71 -8.14 -21.06
C LEU A 185 -3.01 -8.53 -21.74
N ARG A 186 -4.05 -7.69 -21.76
CA ARG A 186 -5.19 -7.90 -22.65
C ARG A 186 -4.75 -7.56 -24.08
N PRO A 187 -4.52 -8.56 -24.97
CA PRO A 187 -4.68 -8.26 -26.39
C PRO A 187 -6.09 -7.71 -26.55
N ALA A 188 -6.26 -6.71 -27.42
CA ALA A 188 -7.59 -6.31 -27.86
C ALA A 188 -8.28 -7.59 -28.36
N LYS A 189 -9.16 -8.18 -27.54
CA LYS A 189 -10.06 -9.23 -28.00
C LYS A 189 -10.83 -8.56 -29.13
N ALA A 190 -10.68 -9.12 -30.33
CA ALA A 190 -11.51 -8.79 -31.48
C ALA A 190 -12.96 -8.68 -31.00
N GLY A 191 -13.62 -7.60 -31.40
CA GLY A 191 -14.98 -7.29 -30.98
C GLY A 191 -15.92 -8.44 -31.33
N GLU A 192 -16.41 -9.14 -30.31
CA GLU A 192 -17.68 -9.85 -30.38
C GLU A 192 -18.76 -8.78 -30.60
N GLY A 193 -19.03 -8.43 -31.86
CA GLY A 193 -20.08 -7.49 -32.26
C GLY A 193 -19.69 -6.45 -33.32
N THR A 194 -18.41 -6.24 -33.62
CA THR A 194 -17.98 -5.27 -34.63
C THR A 194 -17.66 -5.99 -35.94
N GLN A 195 -18.43 -5.73 -36.99
CA GLN A 195 -18.14 -6.24 -38.33
C GLN A 195 -16.81 -5.65 -38.85
N PRO A 196 -15.95 -6.44 -39.51
CA PRO A 196 -14.74 -5.91 -40.10
C PRO A 196 -15.08 -4.89 -41.19
N SER A 197 -14.43 -3.73 -41.16
CA SER A 197 -14.54 -2.71 -42.21
C SER A 197 -13.95 -3.17 -43.54
N VAL A 198 -12.96 -4.07 -43.50
CA VAL A 198 -12.38 -4.73 -44.67
C VAL A 198 -12.13 -6.19 -44.33
N GLU A 199 -12.59 -7.09 -45.19
CA GLU A 199 -12.34 -8.53 -45.12
C GLU A 199 -11.83 -9.02 -46.47
N LEU A 200 -10.61 -9.56 -46.49
CA LEU A 200 -9.89 -9.99 -47.69
C LEU A 200 -9.21 -11.33 -47.40
N GLY A 201 -9.87 -12.43 -47.74
CA GLY A 201 -9.42 -13.78 -47.35
C GLY A 201 -9.15 -13.84 -45.85
N GLY A 202 -7.92 -14.19 -45.46
CA GLY A 202 -7.50 -14.22 -44.06
C GLY A 202 -7.26 -12.86 -43.40
N LEU A 203 -7.25 -11.74 -44.13
CA LEU A 203 -6.98 -10.40 -43.58
C LEU A 203 -8.30 -9.71 -43.17
N ARG A 204 -8.40 -9.30 -41.91
CA ARG A 204 -9.52 -8.49 -41.40
C ARG A 204 -9.01 -7.19 -40.77
N ILE A 205 -9.66 -6.08 -41.11
CA ILE A 205 -9.37 -4.75 -40.57
C ILE A 205 -10.63 -4.20 -39.89
N TYR A 206 -10.49 -3.78 -38.63
CA TYR A 206 -11.55 -3.18 -37.83
C TYR A 206 -11.22 -1.71 -37.58
N ASP A 207 -11.98 -0.81 -38.20
CA ASP A 207 -11.73 0.62 -38.10
C ASP A 207 -12.02 1.19 -36.70
N ASP A 208 -13.06 0.73 -36.02
CA ASP A 208 -13.44 1.22 -34.68
C ASP A 208 -12.34 0.94 -33.64
N GLY A 209 -11.81 -0.28 -33.66
CA GLY A 209 -10.77 -0.73 -32.73
C GLY A 209 -9.35 -0.46 -33.18
N LYS A 210 -9.15 0.10 -34.40
CA LYS A 210 -7.83 0.20 -35.07
C LYS A 210 -7.04 -1.12 -35.01
N LEU A 211 -7.75 -2.22 -35.26
CA LEU A 211 -7.24 -3.58 -35.14
C LEU A 211 -7.11 -4.23 -36.52
N VAL A 212 -6.02 -4.98 -36.72
CA VAL A 212 -5.80 -5.81 -37.90
C VAL A 212 -5.52 -7.23 -37.44
N THR A 213 -6.18 -8.21 -38.05
CA THR A 213 -5.90 -9.63 -37.83
C THR A 213 -5.61 -10.32 -39.15
N LEU A 214 -4.65 -11.23 -39.17
CA LEU A 214 -4.31 -12.08 -40.30
C LEU A 214 -4.48 -13.54 -39.88
N PHE A 215 -5.41 -14.26 -40.50
CA PHE A 215 -5.83 -15.62 -40.12
C PHE A 215 -6.14 -15.75 -38.62
N GLY A 216 -6.83 -14.75 -38.07
CA GLY A 216 -7.18 -14.69 -36.65
C GLY A 216 -6.07 -14.19 -35.72
N GLU A 217 -4.82 -14.06 -36.19
CA GLU A 217 -3.71 -13.56 -35.39
C GLU A 217 -3.59 -12.02 -35.47
N PRO A 218 -3.44 -11.30 -34.34
CA PRO A 218 -3.39 -9.85 -34.34
C PRO A 218 -2.04 -9.31 -34.86
N VAL A 219 -2.11 -8.41 -35.86
CA VAL A 219 -0.95 -7.72 -36.42
C VAL A 219 -0.78 -6.36 -35.74
N ARG A 220 0.27 -6.19 -34.95
CA ARG A 220 0.56 -4.91 -34.26
C ARG A 220 1.18 -3.89 -35.22
N LEU A 221 0.40 -2.87 -35.57
CA LEU A 221 0.79 -1.76 -36.45
C LEU A 221 0.81 -0.42 -35.70
N SER A 222 1.69 0.50 -36.10
CA SER A 222 1.60 1.91 -35.70
C SER A 222 0.45 2.63 -36.43
N PRO A 223 0.00 3.81 -35.98
CA PRO A 223 -1.12 4.53 -36.63
C PRO A 223 -0.92 4.76 -38.14
N LYS A 224 0.30 5.12 -38.56
CA LYS A 224 0.61 5.32 -39.98
C LYS A 224 0.68 4.01 -40.77
N GLN A 225 1.20 2.94 -40.14
CA GLN A 225 1.22 1.61 -40.75
C GLN A 225 -0.20 1.06 -40.95
N PHE A 226 -1.07 1.26 -39.96
CA PHE A 226 -2.50 0.92 -40.05
C PHE A 226 -3.16 1.67 -41.20
N THR A 227 -2.96 3.00 -41.27
CA THR A 227 -3.56 3.84 -42.31
C THR A 227 -3.08 3.44 -43.71
N LEU A 228 -1.78 3.15 -43.86
CA LEU A 228 -1.20 2.64 -45.10
C LEU A 228 -1.83 1.31 -45.52
N LEU A 229 -1.89 0.34 -44.60
CA LEU A 229 -2.46 -0.98 -44.92
C LEU A 229 -3.96 -0.86 -45.24
N ARG A 230 -4.70 -0.04 -44.50
CA ARG A 230 -6.12 0.23 -44.74
C ARG A 230 -6.34 0.87 -46.11
N LEU A 231 -5.52 1.84 -46.51
CA LEU A 231 -5.60 2.46 -47.83
C LEU A 231 -5.44 1.39 -48.93
N LEU A 232 -4.39 0.58 -48.85
CA LEU A 232 -4.16 -0.46 -49.87
C LEU A 232 -5.26 -1.53 -49.86
N ALA A 233 -5.79 -1.86 -48.67
CA ALA A 233 -6.88 -2.83 -48.50
C ALA A 233 -8.25 -2.31 -48.94
N SER A 234 -8.45 -0.98 -48.98
CA SER A 234 -9.71 -0.36 -49.41
C SER A 234 -10.05 -0.62 -50.88
N SER A 235 -9.04 -0.95 -51.70
CA SER A 235 -9.20 -1.31 -53.11
C SER A 235 -8.15 -2.37 -53.47
N PRO A 236 -8.40 -3.65 -53.11
CA PRO A 236 -7.47 -4.75 -53.41
C PRO A 236 -7.17 -4.82 -54.90
N GLY A 237 -5.91 -5.10 -55.25
CA GLY A 237 -5.45 -5.15 -56.64
C GLY A 237 -5.19 -3.78 -57.30
N LYS A 238 -5.75 -2.68 -56.78
CA LYS A 238 -5.49 -1.33 -57.28
C LYS A 238 -4.06 -0.91 -56.94
N VAL A 239 -3.37 -0.31 -57.91
CA VAL A 239 -2.04 0.28 -57.71
C VAL A 239 -2.22 1.71 -57.21
N PHE A 240 -1.62 2.00 -56.06
CA PHE A 240 -1.51 3.33 -55.48
C PHE A 240 -0.08 3.85 -55.67
N SER A 241 0.03 5.03 -56.26
CA SER A 241 1.31 5.72 -56.42
C SER A 241 1.83 6.28 -55.10
N ASP A 242 3.14 6.54 -55.03
CA ASP A 242 3.77 7.18 -53.86
C ASP A 242 3.06 8.49 -53.49
N ARG A 243 2.63 9.27 -54.50
CA ARG A 243 1.92 10.55 -54.30
C ARG A 243 0.54 10.35 -53.70
N GLU A 244 -0.19 9.32 -54.10
CA GLU A 244 -1.50 9.00 -53.51
C GLU A 244 -1.35 8.52 -52.07
N ILE A 245 -0.38 7.64 -51.82
CA ILE A 245 -0.11 7.14 -50.47
C ILE A 245 0.33 8.29 -49.54
N LEU A 246 1.19 9.20 -50.02
CA LEU A 246 1.62 10.37 -49.25
C LEU A 246 0.44 11.26 -48.86
N ARG A 247 -0.46 11.55 -49.80
CA ARG A 247 -1.64 12.39 -49.53
C ARG A 247 -2.55 11.81 -48.46
N GLU A 248 -2.74 10.50 -48.44
CA GLU A 248 -3.65 9.86 -47.50
C GLU A 248 -3.02 9.60 -46.12
N VAL A 249 -1.77 9.13 -46.09
CA VAL A 249 -1.11 8.70 -44.85
C VAL A 249 -0.42 9.88 -44.14
N TRP A 250 -0.08 10.94 -44.90
CA TRP A 250 0.55 12.17 -44.41
C TRP A 250 -0.09 13.45 -44.99
N PRO A 251 -1.40 13.69 -44.80
CA PRO A 251 -2.10 14.82 -45.43
C PRO A 251 -1.49 16.19 -45.11
N ASP A 252 -0.97 16.38 -43.89
CA ASP A 252 -0.46 17.68 -43.41
C ASP A 252 1.07 17.77 -43.40
N SER A 253 1.79 16.79 -43.96
CA SER A 253 3.25 16.77 -43.86
C SER A 253 3.92 17.43 -45.06
N ARG A 254 4.65 18.52 -44.81
CA ARG A 254 5.53 19.16 -45.80
C ARG A 254 6.87 18.43 -46.01
N TYR A 255 7.21 17.50 -45.13
CA TYR A 255 8.53 16.85 -45.10
C TYR A 255 8.50 15.39 -45.57
N ALA A 256 7.31 14.76 -45.58
CA ALA A 256 7.17 13.38 -46.04
C ALA A 256 7.39 13.28 -47.56
N ASN A 257 8.14 12.27 -47.99
CA ASN A 257 8.48 12.04 -49.38
C ASN A 257 8.41 10.54 -49.74
N SER A 258 8.65 10.20 -51.01
CA SER A 258 8.62 8.82 -51.51
C SER A 258 9.50 7.83 -50.73
N LYS A 259 10.57 8.29 -50.06
CA LYS A 259 11.40 7.40 -49.23
C LYS A 259 10.65 6.96 -47.96
N ASP A 260 9.83 7.83 -47.39
CA ASP A 260 9.00 7.48 -46.22
C ASP A 260 7.96 6.43 -46.59
N VAL A 261 7.34 6.54 -47.78
CA VAL A 261 6.42 5.52 -48.30
C VAL A 261 7.12 4.17 -48.38
N LYS A 262 8.30 4.12 -49.02
CA LYS A 262 9.11 2.91 -49.14
C LYS A 262 9.44 2.28 -47.77
N GLN A 263 9.84 3.11 -46.81
CA GLN A 263 10.15 2.67 -45.46
C GLN A 263 8.92 2.09 -44.75
N TYR A 264 7.77 2.76 -44.84
CA TYR A 264 6.56 2.27 -44.19
C TYR A 264 6.00 1.01 -44.86
N VAL A 265 6.08 0.89 -46.18
CA VAL A 265 5.76 -0.37 -46.89
C VAL A 265 6.65 -1.51 -46.40
N TYR A 266 7.96 -1.27 -46.29
CA TYR A 266 8.89 -2.27 -45.74
C TYR A 266 8.51 -2.68 -44.32
N LEU A 267 8.20 -1.72 -43.44
CA LEU A 267 7.81 -2.00 -42.06
C LEU A 267 6.49 -2.78 -41.97
N VAL A 268 5.49 -2.46 -42.80
CA VAL A 268 4.23 -3.22 -42.85
C VAL A 268 4.48 -4.64 -43.31
N ARG A 269 5.25 -4.85 -44.39
CA ARG A 269 5.63 -6.19 -44.85
C ARG A 269 6.28 -6.99 -43.73
N GLN A 270 7.25 -6.41 -43.03
CA GLN A 270 7.93 -7.08 -41.92
C GLN A 270 6.96 -7.47 -40.79
N ARG A 271 5.94 -6.65 -40.51
CA ARG A 271 4.92 -6.96 -39.49
C ARG A 271 4.00 -8.08 -39.92
N LEU A 272 3.59 -8.10 -41.19
CA LEU A 272 2.78 -9.19 -41.76
C LEU A 272 3.57 -10.50 -41.78
N GLY A 273 4.80 -10.48 -42.29
CA GLY A 273 5.71 -11.63 -42.34
C GLY A 273 6.02 -12.27 -41.00
N LYS A 274 6.17 -11.45 -39.95
CA LYS A 274 6.36 -11.93 -38.57
C LYS A 274 5.17 -12.72 -38.02
N VAL A 275 3.97 -12.42 -38.49
CA VAL A 275 2.75 -13.15 -38.10
C VAL A 275 2.62 -14.40 -38.96
N ARG A 276 2.80 -14.29 -40.27
CA ARG A 276 2.75 -15.44 -41.18
C ARG A 276 3.86 -15.36 -42.24
N PRO A 277 4.75 -16.37 -42.32
CA PRO A 277 5.75 -16.42 -43.38
C PRO A 277 5.10 -16.35 -44.77
N GLY A 278 5.64 -15.50 -45.64
CA GLY A 278 5.10 -15.26 -46.98
C GLY A 278 4.09 -14.10 -47.07
N ALA A 279 3.55 -13.64 -45.93
CA ALA A 279 2.64 -12.49 -45.90
C ALA A 279 3.32 -11.16 -46.24
N GLU A 280 4.66 -11.09 -46.28
CA GLU A 280 5.38 -9.96 -46.85
C GLU A 280 5.02 -9.73 -48.32
N GLY A 281 4.68 -10.81 -49.05
CA GLY A 281 4.32 -10.79 -50.46
C GLY A 281 2.95 -10.20 -50.76
N MET A 282 2.09 -10.02 -49.74
CA MET A 282 0.76 -9.44 -49.92
C MET A 282 0.81 -8.00 -50.42
N ILE A 283 1.84 -7.23 -50.07
CA ILE A 283 2.06 -5.91 -50.66
C ILE A 283 3.03 -6.08 -51.81
N VAL A 284 2.58 -5.81 -53.04
CA VAL A 284 3.38 -5.97 -54.26
C VAL A 284 3.84 -4.60 -54.76
N THR A 285 5.12 -4.51 -55.10
CA THR A 285 5.67 -3.33 -55.78
C THR A 285 5.42 -3.46 -57.28
N VAL A 286 4.81 -2.45 -57.90
CA VAL A 286 4.66 -2.33 -59.35
C VAL A 286 5.68 -1.30 -59.85
N PRO A 287 6.78 -1.74 -60.51
CA PRO A 287 7.87 -0.85 -60.91
C PRO A 287 7.38 0.34 -61.74
N GLY A 288 7.78 1.55 -61.36
CA GLY A 288 7.37 2.78 -62.06
C GLY A 288 5.97 3.29 -61.73
N PHE A 289 5.14 2.52 -61.02
CA PHE A 289 3.75 2.90 -60.72
C PHE A 289 3.46 3.05 -59.23
N GLY A 290 3.91 2.13 -58.37
CA GLY A 290 3.68 2.22 -56.92
C GLY A 290 3.45 0.87 -56.25
N TYR A 291 2.45 0.79 -55.38
CA TYR A 291 2.16 -0.38 -54.54
C TYR A 291 0.71 -0.83 -54.63
N LYS A 292 0.48 -2.13 -54.57
CA LYS A 292 -0.85 -2.72 -54.44
C LYS A 292 -0.88 -3.78 -53.34
N LEU A 293 -2.05 -3.99 -52.75
CA LEU A 293 -2.29 -5.15 -51.90
C LEU A 293 -2.96 -6.24 -52.74
N ILE A 294 -2.43 -7.46 -52.67
CA ILE A 294 -3.12 -8.66 -53.17
C ILE A 294 -3.74 -9.40 -51.98
N PRO A 295 -4.95 -9.95 -52.14
CA PRO A 295 -5.57 -10.81 -51.14
C PRO A 295 -4.65 -11.99 -50.72
N PRO A 296 -4.72 -12.47 -49.47
CA PRO A 296 -3.88 -13.57 -48.98
C PRO A 296 -3.97 -14.85 -49.83
N ASP A 297 -5.17 -15.19 -50.31
CA ASP A 297 -5.46 -16.33 -51.16
C ASP A 297 -4.75 -16.23 -52.53
N GLU A 298 -4.76 -15.05 -53.16
CA GLU A 298 -4.00 -14.79 -54.38
C GLU A 298 -2.47 -14.77 -54.14
N ALA A 299 -2.04 -14.44 -52.92
CA ALA A 299 -0.64 -14.51 -52.50
C ALA A 299 -0.17 -15.94 -52.18
N GLY A 300 -1.03 -16.96 -52.33
CA GLY A 300 -0.72 -18.36 -52.02
C GLY A 300 -0.77 -18.69 -50.52
N LEU A 301 -1.43 -17.85 -49.71
CA LEU A 301 -1.64 -18.08 -48.29
C LEU A 301 -3.03 -18.65 -48.07
N THR A 302 -3.13 -19.95 -47.76
CA THR A 302 -4.40 -20.62 -47.43
C THR A 302 -4.47 -20.95 -45.94
N GLU A 303 -5.68 -21.11 -45.40
CA GLU A 303 -5.86 -21.76 -44.10
C GLU A 303 -5.27 -23.18 -44.18
N CYS A 304 -4.44 -23.56 -43.21
CA CYS A 304 -3.85 -24.89 -43.13
C CYS A 304 -4.83 -25.86 -42.47
#